data_AF-A0A0M3KJ72-F1
#
_entry.id   AF-A0A0M3KJ72-F1
#
_cell.length_a   1.000
_cell.length_b   1.000
_cell.length_c   1.000
_cell.angle_alpha   90.00
_cell.angle_beta   90.00
_cell.angle_gamma   90.00
#
_symmetry.space_group_name_H-M   'P 1'
#
loop_
_entity.id
_entity.type
_entity.pdbx_description
1 polymer ?
#
loop_
_entity_poly.entity_id
_entity_poly.type
_entity_poly.pdbx_seq_one_letter_code
_entity_poly.pdbx_strand_id
1 'polypeptide(L)'
;MLDIDDIIELVDLIAENLYEHTDELPSKILLNIVGELLKKLVNETEYLNERDFPKRSSPTHLRVVIRRLIQTKHLPEEYRSLCFMLSALLVCLLDFHWFESDPQFVVLLAALTDVQIRMVLDNPKLIKIEELIECATLGESFIECVELGEFLDDER
;
A
#
# COMPACT_ATOMS: atom_id res chain seq x y z
N MET A 1 13.08 -5.72 22.39
CA MET A 1 11.92 -5.11 21.72
C MET A 1 12.52 -4.18 20.70
N LEU A 2 12.23 -4.37 19.40
CA LEU A 2 12.71 -3.43 18.37
C LEU A 2 12.04 -2.08 18.64
N ASP A 3 12.80 -0.99 18.59
CA ASP A 3 12.20 0.35 18.61
C ASP A 3 11.65 0.73 17.24
N ILE A 4 11.03 1.91 17.12
CA ILE A 4 10.40 2.35 15.88
C ILE A 4 11.44 2.61 14.79
N ASP A 5 12.62 3.11 15.16
CA ASP A 5 13.71 3.39 14.23
C ASP A 5 14.23 2.08 13.63
N ASP A 6 14.44 1.04 14.45
CA ASP A 6 14.79 -0.30 14.01
C ASP A 6 13.75 -0.85 13.00
N ILE A 7 12.46 -0.64 13.26
CA ILE A 7 11.37 -1.09 12.37
C ILE A 7 11.44 -0.35 11.03
N ILE A 8 11.64 0.97 11.05
CA ILE A 8 11.77 1.78 9.83
C ILE A 8 12.98 1.33 9.01
N GLU A 9 14.14 1.11 9.64
CA GLU A 9 15.35 0.63 8.96
C GLU A 9 15.15 -0.77 8.34
N LEU A 10 14.45 -1.66 9.05
CA LEU A 10 14.08 -2.97 8.52
C LEU A 10 13.13 -2.87 7.32
N VAL A 11 12.16 -1.98 7.35
CA VAL A 11 11.26 -1.72 6.21
C VAL A 11 12.06 -1.16 5.03
N ASP A 12 12.97 -0.21 5.26
CA ASP A 12 13.88 0.33 4.23
C ASP A 12 14.68 -0.77 3.55
N LEU A 13 15.35 -1.62 4.34
CA LEU A 13 16.19 -2.69 3.84
C LEU A 13 15.39 -3.71 3.01
N ILE A 14 14.22 -4.13 3.49
CA ILE A 14 13.41 -5.12 2.77
C ILE A 14 12.81 -4.48 1.51
N ALA A 15 12.34 -3.24 1.58
CA ALA A 15 11.78 -2.52 0.43
C ALA A 15 12.82 -2.32 -0.67
N GLU A 16 14.05 -1.95 -0.31
CA GLU A 16 15.18 -1.85 -1.25
C GLU A 16 15.49 -3.21 -1.88
N ASN A 17 15.61 -4.28 -1.07
CA ASN A 17 15.86 -5.62 -1.60
C ASN A 17 14.77 -6.08 -2.60
N LEU A 18 13.50 -5.86 -2.27
CA LEU A 18 12.37 -6.16 -3.15
C LEU A 18 12.38 -5.33 -4.44
N TYR A 19 12.81 -4.07 -4.34
CA TYR A 19 12.90 -3.14 -5.47
C TYR A 19 14.05 -3.46 -6.42
N GLU A 20 15.19 -3.91 -5.91
CA GLU A 20 16.34 -4.29 -6.73
C GLU A 20 16.12 -5.61 -7.50
N HIS A 21 15.29 -6.50 -6.97
CA HIS A 21 15.05 -7.86 -7.53
C HIS A 21 13.69 -7.99 -8.22
N THR A 22 13.25 -6.95 -8.91
CA THR A 22 11.93 -6.88 -9.55
C THR A 22 11.76 -7.71 -10.81
N ASP A 23 12.84 -8.29 -11.35
CA ASP A 23 12.79 -9.14 -12.54
C ASP A 23 12.16 -10.51 -12.25
N GLU A 24 12.01 -10.85 -10.97
CA GLU A 24 11.37 -12.06 -10.49
C GLU A 24 10.15 -11.74 -9.62
N LEU A 25 9.29 -12.74 -9.41
CA LEU A 25 8.17 -12.59 -8.49
C LEU A 25 8.74 -12.40 -7.07
N PRO A 26 8.43 -11.29 -6.38
CA PRO A 26 9.00 -11.00 -5.06
C PRO A 26 8.62 -12.05 -4.03
N SER A 27 9.50 -12.27 -3.05
CA SER A 27 9.25 -13.21 -1.97
C SER A 27 8.01 -12.82 -1.17
N LYS A 28 6.96 -13.66 -1.22
CA LYS A 28 5.76 -13.53 -0.39
C LYS A 28 6.10 -13.42 1.11
N ILE A 29 7.13 -14.12 1.57
CA ILE A 29 7.56 -14.07 2.98
C ILE A 29 8.03 -12.65 3.33
N LEU A 30 8.85 -12.04 2.46
CA LEU A 30 9.32 -10.67 2.67
C LEU A 30 8.18 -9.66 2.62
N LEU A 31 7.24 -9.80 1.68
CA LEU A 31 6.04 -8.95 1.61
C LEU A 31 5.18 -9.06 2.88
N ASN A 32 5.00 -10.28 3.42
CA ASN A 32 4.32 -10.47 4.69
C ASN A 32 5.06 -9.80 5.85
N ILE A 33 6.39 -9.95 5.92
CA ILE A 33 7.20 -9.32 6.97
C ILE A 33 7.06 -7.80 6.89
N VAL A 34 7.14 -7.21 5.69
CA VAL A 34 6.89 -5.76 5.50
C VAL A 34 5.49 -5.39 5.98
N GLY A 35 4.46 -6.16 5.62
CA GLY A 35 3.10 -5.92 6.09
C GLY A 35 2.98 -5.91 7.62
N GLU A 36 3.60 -6.87 8.30
CA GLU A 36 3.60 -6.94 9.77
C GLU A 36 4.39 -5.79 10.41
N LEU A 37 5.48 -5.33 9.79
CA LEU A 37 6.22 -4.16 10.24
C LEU A 37 5.41 -2.88 10.05
N LEU A 38 4.78 -2.69 8.89
CA LEU A 38 3.91 -1.54 8.60
C LEU A 38 2.69 -1.50 9.54
N LYS A 39 2.07 -2.65 9.86
CA LYS A 39 0.99 -2.72 10.87
C LYS A 39 1.44 -2.22 12.23
N LYS A 40 2.65 -2.60 12.65
CA LYS A 40 3.22 -2.09 13.91
C LYS A 40 3.42 -0.59 13.86
N LEU A 41 3.95 -0.07 12.75
CA LEU A 41 4.10 1.38 12.55
C LEU A 41 2.75 2.10 12.62
N VAL A 42 1.69 1.57 11.99
CA VAL A 42 0.34 2.15 12.04
C VAL A 42 -0.18 2.21 13.48
N ASN A 43 0.02 1.14 14.26
CA ASN A 43 -0.44 1.07 15.65
C ASN A 43 0.35 1.97 16.61
N GLU A 44 1.57 2.35 16.24
CA GLU A 44 2.45 3.23 17.02
C GLU A 44 2.52 4.66 16.43
N THR A 45 1.52 5.04 15.61
CA THR A 45 1.47 6.32 14.86
C THR A 45 1.58 7.56 15.74
N GLU A 46 1.18 7.49 17.01
CA GLU A 46 1.36 8.58 17.99
C GLU A 46 2.85 8.97 18.21
N TYR A 47 3.79 8.08 17.85
CA TYR A 47 5.24 8.28 17.98
C TYR A 47 5.96 8.51 16.65
N LEU A 48 5.27 8.33 15.53
CA LEU A 48 5.76 8.72 14.21
C LEU A 48 5.63 10.24 14.10
N ASN A 49 6.55 10.97 14.73
CA ASN A 49 6.75 12.39 14.45
C ASN A 49 6.70 12.58 12.93
N GLU A 50 5.94 13.57 12.45
CA GLU A 50 5.47 13.83 11.07
C GLU A 50 6.57 13.93 9.97
N ARG A 51 7.77 13.33 10.10
CA ARG A 51 8.96 13.72 9.34
C ARG A 51 9.92 12.62 8.93
N ASP A 52 9.89 11.40 9.46
CA ASP A 52 10.96 10.42 9.14
C ASP A 52 10.53 9.37 8.12
N PHE A 53 9.40 8.67 8.31
CA PHE A 53 8.98 7.63 7.35
C PHE A 53 8.63 8.17 5.94
N PRO A 54 7.87 9.29 5.79
CA PRO A 54 7.59 9.85 4.46
C PRO A 54 8.83 10.29 3.67
N LYS A 55 9.93 10.57 4.35
CA LYS A 55 11.20 11.01 3.73
C LYS A 55 12.12 9.87 3.37
N ARG A 56 11.82 8.64 3.77
CA ARG A 56 12.59 7.45 3.39
C ARG A 56 12.32 7.05 1.94
N SER A 57 13.17 6.19 1.40
CA SER A 57 12.98 5.59 0.08
C SER A 57 11.94 4.46 0.11
N SER A 58 11.70 3.81 1.26
CA SER A 58 10.78 2.67 1.35
C SER A 58 9.37 2.92 0.82
N PRO A 59 8.68 4.05 1.10
CA PRO A 59 7.37 4.32 0.50
C PRO A 59 7.39 4.26 -1.03
N THR A 60 8.44 4.83 -1.63
CA THR A 60 8.59 4.87 -3.08
C THR A 60 8.94 3.50 -3.64
N HIS A 61 9.87 2.78 -3.01
CA HIS A 61 10.25 1.42 -3.40
C HIS A 61 9.05 0.47 -3.34
N LEU A 62 8.31 0.47 -2.24
CA LEU A 62 7.12 -0.37 -2.06
C LEU A 62 6.04 -0.04 -3.07
N ARG A 63 5.80 1.24 -3.38
CA ARG A 63 4.88 1.63 -4.45
C ARG A 63 5.26 1.03 -5.79
N VAL A 64 6.54 1.09 -6.17
CA VAL A 64 7.00 0.50 -7.44
C VAL A 64 6.80 -1.02 -7.45
N VAL A 65 7.13 -1.70 -6.36
CA VAL A 65 6.94 -3.14 -6.21
C VAL A 65 5.46 -3.51 -6.34
N ILE A 66 4.58 -2.82 -5.61
CA ILE A 66 3.12 -3.03 -5.63
C ILE A 66 2.57 -2.76 -7.03
N ARG A 67 2.94 -1.66 -7.67
CA ARG A 67 2.49 -1.32 -9.03
C ARG A 67 2.85 -2.43 -10.02
N ARG A 68 4.10 -2.92 -9.99
CA ARG A 68 4.55 -3.99 -10.89
C ARG A 68 3.81 -5.31 -10.64
N LEU A 69 3.61 -5.67 -9.38
CA LEU A 69 2.82 -6.85 -9.00
C LEU A 69 1.40 -6.75 -9.56
N ILE A 70 0.72 -5.64 -9.30
CA ILE A 70 -0.65 -5.41 -9.75
C ILE A 70 -0.78 -5.44 -11.29
N GLN A 71 0.23 -4.93 -12.00
CA GLN A 71 0.27 -4.94 -13.47
C GLN A 71 0.66 -6.31 -14.06
N THR A 72 1.09 -7.26 -13.22
CA THR A 72 1.46 -8.61 -13.67
C THR A 72 0.23 -9.39 -14.10
N LYS A 73 0.25 -9.90 -15.33
CA LYS A 73 -0.83 -10.73 -15.87
C LYS A 73 -0.93 -12.03 -15.07
N HIS A 74 -2.15 -12.39 -14.65
CA HIS A 74 -2.42 -13.59 -13.85
C HIS A 74 -1.72 -13.61 -12.48
N LEU A 75 -1.65 -12.47 -11.80
CA LEU A 75 -1.17 -12.40 -10.42
C LEU A 75 -1.97 -13.35 -9.52
N PRO A 76 -1.31 -14.22 -8.72
CA PRO A 76 -2.02 -15.08 -7.77
C PRO A 76 -2.82 -14.25 -6.75
N GLU A 77 -3.98 -14.75 -6.36
CA GLU A 77 -4.91 -14.05 -5.46
C GLU A 77 -4.24 -13.62 -4.15
N GLU A 78 -3.38 -14.46 -3.59
CA GLU A 78 -2.63 -14.16 -2.37
C GLU A 78 -1.69 -12.95 -2.50
N TYR A 79 -1.09 -12.72 -3.66
CA TYR A 79 -0.27 -11.52 -3.89
C TYR A 79 -1.14 -10.30 -4.11
N ARG A 80 -2.31 -10.48 -4.75
CA ARG A 80 -3.29 -9.40 -4.91
C ARG A 80 -3.75 -8.92 -3.53
N SER A 81 -4.17 -9.80 -2.64
CA SER A 81 -4.56 -9.45 -1.26
C SER A 81 -3.42 -8.73 -0.53
N LEU A 82 -2.17 -9.19 -0.69
CA LEU A 82 -1.02 -8.50 -0.10
C LEU A 82 -0.82 -7.09 -0.66
N CYS A 83 -1.05 -6.87 -1.96
CA CYS A 83 -0.92 -5.54 -2.56
C CYS A 83 -1.96 -4.56 -1.97
N PHE A 84 -3.21 -5.00 -1.78
CA PHE A 84 -4.24 -4.17 -1.16
C PHE A 84 -3.93 -3.86 0.30
N MET A 85 -3.58 -4.88 1.08
CA MET A 85 -3.15 -4.74 2.47
C MET A 85 -1.97 -3.76 2.62
N LEU A 86 -0.90 -3.94 1.85
CA LEU A 86 0.27 -3.06 1.89
C LEU A 86 -0.08 -1.63 1.48
N SER A 87 -0.91 -1.46 0.45
CA SER A 87 -1.33 -0.13 0.00
C SER A 87 -2.18 0.58 1.05
N ALA A 88 -3.11 -0.12 1.69
CA ALA A 88 -3.94 0.44 2.76
C ALA A 88 -3.08 0.88 3.96
N LEU A 89 -2.10 0.06 4.36
CA LEU A 89 -1.16 0.42 5.44
C LEU A 89 -0.29 1.62 5.09
N LEU A 90 0.21 1.70 3.85
CA LEU A 90 1.02 2.84 3.40
C LEU A 90 0.19 4.13 3.39
N VAL A 91 -1.06 4.06 2.94
CA VAL A 91 -1.99 5.19 3.03
C VAL A 91 -2.27 5.58 4.48
N CYS A 92 -2.46 4.64 5.40
CA CYS A 92 -2.62 4.99 6.83
C CYS A 92 -1.39 5.72 7.42
N LEU A 93 -0.19 5.46 6.89
CA LEU A 93 1.06 6.05 7.38
C LEU A 93 1.42 7.37 6.70
N LEU A 94 0.99 7.56 5.46
CA LEU A 94 1.48 8.63 4.58
C LEU A 94 0.35 9.52 4.04
N ASP A 95 -0.90 9.15 4.31
CA ASP A 95 -2.08 9.75 3.71
C ASP A 95 -2.07 9.66 2.17
N PHE A 96 -2.96 10.39 1.53
CA PHE A 96 -3.04 10.52 0.08
C PHE A 96 -1.76 11.10 -0.55
N HIS A 97 -0.87 11.72 0.22
CA HIS A 97 0.42 12.24 -0.24
C HIS A 97 1.34 11.15 -0.82
N TRP A 98 1.14 9.87 -0.44
CA TRP A 98 1.88 8.76 -1.04
C TRP A 98 1.74 8.68 -2.57
N PHE A 99 0.63 9.18 -3.11
CA PHE A 99 0.33 9.16 -4.53
C PHE A 99 0.95 10.32 -5.33
N GLU A 100 1.38 11.41 -4.69
CA GLU A 100 1.80 12.66 -5.36
C GLU A 100 2.84 12.46 -6.46
N SER A 101 3.83 11.61 -6.20
CA SER A 101 4.93 11.38 -7.15
C SER A 101 4.58 10.40 -8.28
N ASP A 102 3.37 9.82 -8.26
CA ASP A 102 2.87 8.93 -9.31
C ASP A 102 1.32 8.94 -9.38
N PRO A 103 0.71 10.02 -9.91
CA PRO A 103 -0.75 10.14 -9.99
C PRO A 103 -1.42 9.05 -10.84
N GLN A 104 -0.70 8.44 -11.79
CA GLN A 104 -1.26 7.33 -12.57
C GLN A 104 -1.46 6.07 -11.71
N PHE A 105 -0.65 5.91 -10.66
CA PHE A 105 -0.80 4.78 -9.75
C PHE A 105 -2.10 4.88 -8.94
N VAL A 106 -2.54 6.09 -8.55
CA VAL A 106 -3.82 6.24 -7.84
C VAL A 106 -4.99 5.82 -8.73
N VAL A 107 -5.00 6.20 -10.01
CA VAL A 107 -6.06 5.83 -10.96
C VAL A 107 -6.11 4.31 -11.15
N LEU A 108 -4.95 3.68 -11.31
CA LEU A 108 -4.84 2.23 -11.44
C LEU A 108 -5.37 1.52 -10.18
N LEU A 109 -4.91 1.96 -9.00
CA LEU A 109 -5.28 1.35 -7.74
C LEU A 109 -6.77 1.54 -7.45
N ALA A 110 -7.32 2.73 -7.70
CA ALA A 110 -8.75 3.02 -7.55
C ALA A 110 -9.63 2.13 -8.43
N ALA A 111 -9.27 1.96 -9.71
CA ALA A 111 -10.01 1.07 -10.61
C ALA A 111 -10.01 -0.39 -10.13
N LEU A 112 -8.90 -0.85 -9.54
CA LEU A 112 -8.78 -2.20 -9.01
C LEU A 112 -9.46 -2.37 -7.66
N THR A 113 -9.42 -1.36 -6.79
CA THR A 113 -10.16 -1.35 -5.53
C THR A 113 -11.66 -1.45 -5.78
N ASP A 114 -12.20 -0.76 -6.78
CA ASP A 114 -13.62 -0.91 -7.16
C ASP A 114 -13.97 -2.35 -7.57
N VAL A 115 -13.10 -3.00 -8.36
CA VAL A 115 -13.28 -4.42 -8.69
C VAL A 115 -13.18 -5.29 -7.44
N GLN A 116 -12.20 -5.03 -6.57
CA GLN A 116 -11.99 -5.80 -5.34
C GLN A 116 -13.17 -5.67 -4.38
N ILE A 117 -13.75 -4.48 -4.21
CA ILE A 117 -14.97 -4.26 -3.41
C ILE A 117 -16.11 -5.14 -3.93
N ARG A 118 -16.33 -5.14 -5.25
CA ARG A 118 -17.37 -5.97 -5.88
C ARG A 118 -17.12 -7.46 -5.62
N MET A 119 -15.87 -7.91 -5.68
CA MET A 119 -15.51 -9.30 -5.41
C MET A 119 -15.70 -9.67 -3.94
N VAL A 120 -15.28 -8.82 -2.99
CA VAL A 120 -15.41 -9.06 -1.55
C VAL A 120 -16.89 -9.10 -1.15
N LEU A 121 -17.73 -8.25 -1.75
CA LEU A 121 -19.16 -8.17 -1.45
C LEU A 121 -20.05 -9.13 -2.26
N ASP A 122 -19.48 -9.87 -3.21
CA ASP A 122 -20.23 -10.78 -4.10
C ASP A 122 -21.01 -11.85 -3.32
N ASN A 123 -20.42 -12.37 -2.23
CA ASN A 123 -21.07 -13.33 -1.36
C ASN A 123 -21.02 -12.89 0.11
N PRO A 124 -22.14 -12.37 0.66
CA PRO A 124 -22.21 -11.88 2.04
C PRO A 124 -21.79 -12.89 3.12
N LYS A 125 -21.85 -14.20 2.84
CA LYS A 125 -21.47 -15.24 3.80
C LYS A 125 -19.97 -15.51 3.86
N LEU A 126 -19.21 -15.04 2.88
CA LEU A 126 -17.77 -15.27 2.73
C LEU A 126 -16.96 -13.98 2.86
N ILE A 127 -17.59 -12.87 3.26
CA ILE A 127 -16.90 -11.59 3.46
C ILE A 127 -15.81 -11.79 4.51
N LYS A 128 -14.57 -11.48 4.10
CA LYS A 128 -13.45 -11.29 5.01
C LYS A 128 -13.40 -9.81 5.35
N ILE A 129 -13.59 -9.49 6.62
CA ILE A 129 -13.71 -8.11 7.10
C ILE A 129 -12.42 -7.34 6.83
N GLU A 130 -11.27 -8.00 6.93
CA GLU A 130 -9.95 -7.41 6.71
C GLU A 130 -9.82 -6.88 5.28
N GLU A 131 -10.22 -7.67 4.27
CA GLU A 131 -10.18 -7.26 2.86
C GLU A 131 -11.15 -6.09 2.59
N LEU A 132 -12.27 -6.03 3.31
CA LEU A 132 -13.21 -4.92 3.20
C LEU A 132 -12.66 -3.63 3.84
N ILE A 133 -12.00 -3.73 4.99
CA ILE A 133 -11.33 -2.60 5.66
C ILE A 133 -10.26 -2.03 4.73
N GLU A 134 -9.40 -2.87 4.16
CA GLU A 134 -8.36 -2.45 3.21
C GLU A 134 -8.96 -1.68 2.02
N CYS A 135 -10.06 -2.18 1.46
CA CYS A 135 -10.75 -1.50 0.37
C CYS A 135 -11.37 -0.16 0.80
N ALA A 136 -11.97 -0.10 2.00
CA ALA A 136 -12.60 1.11 2.53
C ALA A 136 -11.56 2.19 2.81
N THR A 137 -10.43 1.83 3.44
CA THR A 137 -9.29 2.73 3.70
C THR A 137 -8.74 3.32 2.41
N LEU A 138 -8.55 2.49 1.38
CA LEU A 138 -8.11 2.98 0.07
C LEU A 138 -9.16 3.89 -0.58
N GLY A 139 -10.44 3.51 -0.50
CA GLY A 139 -11.56 4.30 -1.04
C GLY A 139 -11.64 5.69 -0.43
N GLU A 140 -11.50 5.80 0.90
CA GLU A 140 -11.45 7.08 1.62
C GLU A 140 -10.31 7.95 1.13
N SER A 141 -9.09 7.40 1.05
CA SER A 141 -7.93 8.13 0.55
C SER A 141 -8.04 8.55 -0.92
N PHE A 142 -8.76 7.80 -1.77
CA PHE A 142 -9.03 8.25 -3.14
C PHE A 142 -10.02 9.41 -3.20
N ILE A 143 -11.00 9.45 -2.29
CA ILE A 143 -11.91 10.60 -2.17
C ILE A 143 -11.10 11.83 -1.74
N GLU A 144 -10.25 11.68 -0.72
CA GLU A 144 -9.37 12.76 -0.26
C GLU A 144 -8.40 13.22 -1.35
N CYS A 145 -7.81 12.30 -2.12
CA CYS A 145 -7.02 12.62 -3.30
C CYS A 145 -7.77 13.55 -4.26
N VAL A 146 -9.05 13.28 -4.54
CA VAL A 146 -9.86 14.06 -5.48
C VAL A 146 -10.31 15.39 -4.87
N GLU A 147 -10.62 15.42 -3.58
CA GLU A 147 -11.13 16.62 -2.91
C GLU A 147 -10.02 17.61 -2.54
N LEU A 148 -8.82 17.11 -2.21
CA LEU A 148 -7.73 17.89 -1.61
C LEU A 148 -6.42 17.82 -2.41
N GLY A 149 -6.25 16.82 -3.29
CA GLY A 149 -5.01 16.59 -4.01
C GLY A 149 -4.82 17.54 -5.19
N GLU A 150 -3.93 18.52 -5.03
CA GLU A 150 -3.54 19.45 -6.11
C GLU A 150 -2.73 18.80 -7.25
N PHE A 151 -2.34 17.52 -7.10
CA PHE A 151 -1.51 16.77 -8.04
C PHE A 151 -2.32 15.95 -9.07
N LEU A 152 -3.64 15.93 -8.96
CA LEU A 152 -4.53 15.35 -9.96
C LEU A 152 -4.89 16.44 -10.97
N ASP A 153 -4.53 16.24 -12.25
CA ASP A 153 -4.99 17.12 -13.32
C ASP A 153 -6.50 16.90 -13.53
N ASP A 154 -7.31 17.93 -13.26
CA ASP A 154 -8.77 17.93 -13.48
C ASP A 154 -9.18 17.76 -14.97
N GLU A 155 -8.21 17.81 -15.90
CA GLU A 155 -8.45 17.90 -17.34
C GLU A 155 -8.27 16.57 -18.13
N ARG A 156 -8.28 15.39 -17.47
CA ARG A 156 -8.18 14.09 -18.18
C ARG A 156 -9.31 13.11 -17.94
#